data_AF-A0A2E4LDQ6-F1
#
_entry.id   AF-A0A2E4LDQ6-F1
#
_cell.length_a   1.000
_cell.length_b   1.000
_cell.length_c   1.000
_cell.angle_alpha   90.00
_cell.angle_beta   90.00
_cell.angle_gamma   90.00
#
_symmetry.space_group_name_H-M   'P 1'
#
loop_
_entity.id
_entity.type
_entity.pdbx_description
1 polymer ?
#
loop_
_entity_poly.entity_id
_entity_poly.type
_entity_poly.pdbx_seq_one_letter_code
_entity_poly.pdbx_strand_id
1 'polypeptide(L)'
;MSAVDTFDNLINSLNSDFFDHFNSKDIDIFSNCQPTPLENPRLIHVNKRFCIELGLKHNIFETERAKDLMSGNLAGLSLKPISVVYSGHQFGTWAGQLGDGRAITLGELATKDQTTQIESLWDIQLKGAGLTPYSRFADGRAVLRSSIREYLCSEAMHGLGIPTTRALCLVTSDTNVQRESIESGAILCRVAKNHIRFGSLEHFYYSKQPDALIALIDYSINRHFPEWNNLKDKYERFFTNTILKTASLIAKWQSVGFCHGVLNTDN
;
A
#
# COMPACT_ATOMS: atom_id res chain seq x y z
N MET A 1 9.45 7.19 -20.33
CA MET A 1 10.15 7.86 -19.23
C MET A 1 11.55 7.31 -19.14
N SER A 2 12.55 8.17 -18.90
CA SER A 2 13.88 7.74 -18.48
C SER A 2 13.78 7.05 -17.12
N ALA A 3 14.61 6.02 -16.88
CA ALA A 3 14.65 5.36 -15.58
C ALA A 3 14.92 6.37 -14.47
N VAL A 4 14.20 6.26 -13.35
CA VAL A 4 14.51 7.00 -12.12
C VAL A 4 15.84 6.46 -11.60
N ASP A 5 16.87 7.29 -11.62
CA ASP A 5 18.25 6.85 -11.43
C ASP A 5 18.98 7.51 -10.27
N THR A 6 18.35 8.49 -9.63
CA THR A 6 18.86 9.18 -8.44
C THR A 6 17.78 9.22 -7.36
N PHE A 7 18.20 9.41 -6.11
CA PHE A 7 17.28 9.59 -5.00
C PHE A 7 16.37 10.82 -5.19
N ASP A 8 16.91 11.95 -5.66
CA ASP A 8 16.10 13.15 -5.88
C ASP A 8 15.07 12.94 -7.00
N ASN A 9 15.43 12.21 -8.06
CA ASN A 9 14.47 11.81 -9.09
C ASN A 9 13.36 10.89 -8.54
N LEU A 10 13.69 10.00 -7.59
CA LEU A 10 12.67 9.17 -6.92
C LEU A 10 11.69 10.06 -6.15
N ILE A 11 12.18 10.97 -5.31
CA ILE A 11 11.31 11.88 -4.54
C ILE A 11 10.41 12.72 -5.46
N ASN A 12 10.97 13.30 -6.52
CA ASN A 12 10.23 14.14 -7.45
C ASN A 12 9.24 13.36 -8.34
N SER A 13 9.35 12.03 -8.41
CA SER A 13 8.46 11.17 -9.20
C SER A 13 7.33 10.53 -8.40
N LEU A 14 7.31 10.73 -7.07
CA LEU A 14 6.18 10.31 -6.25
C LEU A 14 5.06 11.35 -6.37
N ASN A 15 4.01 10.97 -7.09
CA ASN A 15 2.76 11.71 -7.16
C ASN A 15 2.04 11.67 -5.81
N SER A 16 1.03 12.52 -5.69
CA SER A 16 0.10 12.57 -4.56
C SER A 16 -1.34 12.53 -5.07
N ASP A 17 -1.61 11.70 -6.08
CA ASP A 17 -2.85 11.72 -6.87
C ASP A 17 -4.07 11.37 -6.01
N PHE A 18 -3.96 10.37 -5.13
CA PHE A 18 -4.99 10.03 -4.15
C PHE A 18 -5.23 11.19 -3.18
N PHE A 19 -4.17 11.75 -2.61
CA PHE A 19 -4.25 12.89 -1.70
C PHE A 19 -4.94 14.07 -2.38
N ASP A 20 -4.45 14.52 -3.54
CA ASP A 20 -4.94 15.72 -4.21
C ASP A 20 -6.39 15.52 -4.69
N HIS A 21 -6.75 14.32 -5.16
CA HIS A 21 -8.11 13.99 -5.57
C HIS A 21 -9.12 14.17 -4.43
N PHE A 22 -8.90 13.50 -3.29
CA PHE A 22 -9.87 13.52 -2.20
C PHE A 22 -9.80 14.82 -1.38
N ASN A 23 -8.63 15.46 -1.29
CA ASN A 23 -8.50 16.79 -0.69
C ASN A 23 -9.31 17.84 -1.48
N SER A 24 -9.27 17.79 -2.82
CA SER A 24 -10.05 18.73 -3.66
C SER A 24 -11.56 18.59 -3.55
N LYS A 25 -12.03 17.43 -3.06
CA LYS A 25 -13.44 17.08 -2.89
C LYS A 25 -13.92 17.21 -1.45
N ASP A 26 -13.05 17.59 -0.53
CA ASP A 26 -13.35 17.67 0.91
C ASP A 26 -13.91 16.35 1.47
N ILE A 27 -13.31 15.22 1.07
CA ILE A 27 -13.67 13.88 1.53
C ILE A 27 -12.65 13.39 2.55
N ASP A 28 -13.10 13.14 3.78
CA ASP A 28 -12.31 12.61 4.89
C ASP A 28 -11.99 11.11 4.72
N ILE A 29 -11.15 10.77 3.74
CA ILE A 29 -10.70 9.38 3.48
C ILE A 29 -9.26 9.12 3.94
N PHE A 30 -8.50 10.17 4.25
CA PHE A 30 -7.13 10.04 4.70
C PHE A 30 -6.80 11.05 5.80
N SER A 31 -5.73 10.77 6.53
CA SER A 31 -5.07 11.74 7.39
C SER A 31 -3.64 11.98 6.90
N ASN A 32 -3.22 13.24 6.85
CA ASN A 32 -1.80 13.58 6.73
C ASN A 32 -1.05 12.94 7.90
N CYS A 33 -0.06 12.09 7.61
CA CYS A 33 0.60 11.31 8.64
C CYS A 33 2.09 11.18 8.33
N GLN A 34 2.90 11.81 9.17
CA GLN A 34 4.36 11.67 9.08
C GLN A 34 4.80 10.36 9.71
N PRO A 35 5.62 9.56 9.03
CA PRO A 35 6.27 8.40 9.63
C PRO A 35 7.11 8.79 10.85
N THR A 36 7.17 7.87 11.81
CA THR A 36 8.10 7.95 12.94
C THR A 36 9.32 7.10 12.63
N PRO A 37 10.53 7.67 12.54
CA PRO A 37 11.74 6.92 12.20
C PRO A 37 12.00 5.73 13.13
N LEU A 38 12.75 4.76 12.63
CA LEU A 38 13.35 3.70 13.44
C LEU A 38 14.72 4.14 13.99
N GLU A 39 15.16 3.52 15.09
CA GLU A 39 16.44 3.77 15.75
C GLU A 39 17.56 2.91 15.14
N ASN A 40 18.65 3.53 14.67
CA ASN A 40 19.77 2.83 14.02
C ASN A 40 19.33 1.86 12.89
N PRO A 41 18.62 2.36 11.87
CA PRO A 41 18.05 1.51 10.82
C PRO A 41 19.11 0.89 9.93
N ARG A 42 18.87 -0.35 9.51
CA ARG A 42 19.72 -1.12 8.61
C ARG A 42 18.86 -1.75 7.51
N LEU A 43 19.25 -1.51 6.26
CA LEU A 43 18.62 -2.12 5.11
C LEU A 43 18.99 -3.61 5.07
N ILE A 44 17.99 -4.49 5.10
CA ILE A 44 18.19 -5.94 4.99
C ILE A 44 18.25 -6.36 3.52
N HIS A 45 17.29 -5.90 2.72
CA HIS A 45 17.18 -6.31 1.32
C HIS A 45 16.40 -5.31 0.48
N VAL A 46 16.75 -5.23 -0.81
CA VAL A 46 16.04 -4.49 -1.85
C VAL A 46 15.78 -5.42 -3.02
N ASN A 47 14.54 -5.44 -3.49
CA ASN A 47 14.11 -6.25 -4.61
C ASN A 47 14.61 -5.67 -5.93
N LYS A 48 15.85 -5.99 -6.32
CA LYS A 48 16.49 -5.43 -7.52
C LYS A 48 15.68 -5.68 -8.80
N ARG A 49 15.02 -6.85 -8.92
CA ARG A 49 14.17 -7.18 -10.07
C ARG A 49 12.93 -6.27 -10.12
N PHE A 50 12.26 -6.13 -8.99
CA PHE A 50 11.08 -5.28 -8.92
C PHE A 50 11.42 -3.78 -9.06
N CYS A 51 12.61 -3.33 -8.63
CA CYS A 51 13.09 -1.98 -8.97
C CYS A 51 13.10 -1.77 -10.50
N ILE A 52 13.62 -2.73 -11.26
CA ILE A 52 13.67 -2.65 -12.73
C ILE A 52 12.24 -2.62 -13.33
N GLU A 53 11.33 -3.44 -12.80
CA GLU A 53 9.91 -3.43 -13.21
C GLU A 53 9.25 -2.07 -12.97
N LEU A 54 9.58 -1.40 -11.86
CA LEU A 54 9.13 -0.04 -11.53
C LEU A 54 9.89 1.07 -12.28
N GLY A 55 10.90 0.73 -13.10
CA GLY A 55 11.74 1.71 -13.80
C GLY A 55 12.73 2.45 -12.89
N LEU A 56 13.07 1.87 -11.73
CA LEU A 56 14.00 2.40 -10.74
C LEU A 56 15.38 1.73 -10.87
N LYS A 57 16.47 2.51 -10.77
CA LYS A 57 17.80 1.93 -10.55
C LYS A 57 17.94 1.47 -9.09
N HIS A 58 18.27 0.20 -8.90
CA HIS A 58 18.34 -0.39 -7.56
C HIS A 58 19.41 0.22 -6.65
N ASN A 59 20.47 0.81 -7.21
CA ASN A 59 21.55 1.46 -6.43
C ASN A 59 21.08 2.74 -5.71
N ILE A 60 19.91 3.31 -6.05
CA ILE A 60 19.30 4.41 -5.29
C ILE A 60 19.15 4.00 -3.82
N PHE A 61 18.73 2.76 -3.59
CA PHE A 61 18.47 2.22 -2.25
C PHE A 61 19.73 1.88 -1.46
N GLU A 62 20.91 1.93 -2.08
CA GLU A 62 22.20 1.73 -1.40
C GLU A 62 22.72 3.03 -0.75
N THR A 63 22.02 4.16 -0.94
CA THR A 63 22.37 5.45 -0.35
C THR A 63 21.79 5.64 1.06
N GLU A 64 22.49 6.41 1.90
CA GLU A 64 22.01 6.75 3.25
C GLU A 64 20.65 7.48 3.22
N ARG A 65 20.43 8.38 2.26
CA ARG A 65 19.15 9.09 2.09
C ARG A 65 17.99 8.14 1.78
N ALA A 66 18.22 7.11 0.97
CA ALA A 66 17.20 6.11 0.69
C ALA A 66 16.93 5.20 1.88
N LYS A 67 17.96 4.85 2.65
CA LYS A 67 17.80 4.12 3.92
C LYS A 67 16.98 4.94 4.91
N ASP A 68 17.26 6.23 5.04
CA ASP A 68 16.50 7.16 5.88
C ASP A 68 15.02 7.17 5.49
N LEU A 69 14.72 7.43 4.21
CA LEU A 69 13.35 7.41 3.70
C LEU A 69 12.63 6.09 4.00
N MET A 70 13.25 4.95 3.66
CA MET A 70 12.65 3.62 3.81
C MET A 70 12.56 3.18 5.28
N SER A 71 13.22 3.89 6.19
CA SER A 71 13.13 3.72 7.65
C SER A 71 12.17 4.70 8.32
N GLY A 72 11.45 5.52 7.54
CA GLY A 72 10.47 6.48 8.04
C GLY A 72 11.05 7.85 8.40
N ASN A 73 12.26 8.20 7.95
CA ASN A 73 12.82 9.54 8.11
C ASN A 73 12.63 10.38 6.84
N LEU A 74 11.72 11.36 6.92
CA LEU A 74 11.36 12.24 5.80
C LEU A 74 12.00 13.63 5.92
N ALA A 75 12.99 13.81 6.80
CA ALA A 75 13.62 15.10 7.03
C ALA A 75 14.12 15.75 5.72
N GLY A 76 13.64 16.96 5.43
CA GLY A 76 14.02 17.72 4.24
C GLY A 76 13.38 17.25 2.93
N LEU A 77 12.38 16.36 2.97
CA LEU A 77 11.65 15.89 1.80
C LEU A 77 10.26 16.52 1.70
N SER A 78 9.90 16.97 0.50
CA SER A 78 8.59 17.56 0.21
C SER A 78 7.58 16.50 -0.24
N LEU A 79 7.28 15.52 0.64
CA LEU A 79 6.27 14.49 0.41
C LEU A 79 4.98 14.80 1.17
N LYS A 80 3.85 14.27 0.69
CA LYS A 80 2.53 14.35 1.34
C LYS A 80 2.10 12.97 1.86
N PRO A 81 2.76 12.42 2.88
CA PRO A 81 2.47 11.08 3.33
C PRO A 81 1.09 11.00 4.00
N ILE A 82 0.35 9.95 3.69
CA ILE A 82 -1.02 9.73 4.18
C ILE A 82 -1.19 8.36 4.83
N SER A 83 -2.09 8.30 5.79
CA SER A 83 -2.71 7.05 6.26
C SER A 83 -4.19 7.08 5.89
N VAL A 84 -4.75 5.97 5.39
CA VAL A 84 -6.12 5.91 4.84
C VAL A 84 -7.09 5.30 5.85
N VAL A 85 -8.29 5.88 5.96
CA VAL A 85 -9.39 5.31 6.76
C VAL A 85 -10.11 4.21 5.98
N TYR A 86 -10.52 3.17 6.69
CA TYR A 86 -11.46 2.16 6.21
C TYR A 86 -12.12 1.53 7.43
N SER A 87 -13.11 0.67 7.19
CA SER A 87 -13.74 -0.16 8.21
C SER A 87 -13.67 -1.62 7.76
N GLY A 88 -14.38 -2.52 8.43
CA GLY A 88 -14.51 -3.89 7.94
C GLY A 88 -15.30 -4.80 8.86
N HIS A 89 -15.72 -5.94 8.31
CA HIS A 89 -16.22 -7.08 9.04
C HIS A 89 -15.05 -7.99 9.42
N GLN A 90 -14.73 -8.05 10.71
CA GLN A 90 -13.70 -8.92 11.24
C GLN A 90 -14.35 -10.18 11.81
N PHE A 91 -13.98 -11.34 11.27
CA PHE A 91 -14.56 -12.64 11.63
C PHE A 91 -16.11 -12.64 11.62
N GLY A 92 -16.70 -11.98 10.61
CA GLY A 92 -18.15 -11.92 10.42
C GLY A 92 -18.88 -10.85 11.23
N THR A 93 -18.19 -10.04 12.04
CA THR A 93 -18.80 -8.96 12.83
C THR A 93 -18.28 -7.60 12.40
N TRP A 94 -19.16 -6.60 12.31
CA TRP A 94 -18.77 -5.22 12.02
C TRP A 94 -17.82 -4.68 13.09
N ALA A 95 -16.59 -4.34 12.71
CA ALA A 95 -15.55 -3.87 13.63
C ALA A 95 -15.54 -2.34 13.81
N GLY A 96 -16.44 -1.61 13.15
CA GLY A 96 -16.40 -0.15 13.12
C GLY A 96 -15.21 0.38 12.33
N GLN A 97 -14.75 1.57 12.71
CA GLN A 97 -13.60 2.22 12.05
C GLN A 97 -12.30 1.45 12.32
N LEU A 98 -11.61 1.12 11.23
CA LEU A 98 -10.25 0.63 11.17
C LEU A 98 -9.35 1.73 10.59
N GLY A 99 -8.66 1.46 9.49
CA GLY A 99 -7.71 2.39 8.87
C GLY A 99 -6.28 1.87 8.91
N ASP A 100 -5.38 2.59 8.25
CA ASP A 100 -3.96 2.24 8.16
C ASP A 100 -3.23 2.44 9.49
N GLY A 101 -3.53 1.60 10.49
CA GLY A 101 -3.07 1.78 11.87
C GLY A 101 -1.56 1.62 12.11
N ARG A 102 -0.79 1.25 11.08
CA ARG A 102 0.68 1.17 11.12
C ARG A 102 1.29 1.32 9.73
N ALA A 103 0.52 1.85 8.79
CA ALA A 103 0.93 1.96 7.40
C ALA A 103 0.79 3.40 6.94
N ILE A 104 1.77 3.87 6.18
CA ILE A 104 1.78 5.24 5.67
C ILE A 104 2.21 5.18 4.21
N THR A 105 1.37 5.68 3.31
CA THR A 105 1.66 5.80 1.89
C THR A 105 2.44 7.10 1.66
N LEU A 106 3.61 7.00 1.04
CA LEU A 106 4.48 8.14 0.75
C LEU A 106 4.04 8.92 -0.49
N GLY A 107 3.38 8.23 -1.42
CA GLY A 107 2.93 8.74 -2.71
C GLY A 107 2.80 7.61 -3.73
N GLU A 108 2.50 7.97 -4.97
CA GLU A 108 2.34 7.02 -6.07
C GLU A 108 3.43 7.19 -7.14
N LEU A 109 4.10 6.11 -7.50
CA LEU A 109 5.05 6.09 -8.60
C LEU A 109 4.33 5.78 -9.91
N ALA A 110 4.41 6.68 -10.89
CA ALA A 110 3.99 6.39 -12.26
C ALA A 110 4.99 5.44 -12.93
N THR A 111 4.48 4.31 -13.40
CA THR A 111 5.27 3.28 -14.09
C THR A 111 4.67 3.03 -15.47
N LYS A 112 5.49 2.56 -16.40
CA LYS A 112 5.04 2.15 -17.72
C LYS A 112 5.41 0.70 -17.93
N ASP A 113 4.41 -0.14 -18.18
CA ASP A 113 4.65 -1.55 -18.49
C ASP A 113 5.52 -1.66 -19.75
N GLN A 114 6.63 -2.39 -19.66
CA GLN A 114 7.62 -2.43 -20.74
C GLN A 114 7.07 -3.08 -22.02
N THR A 115 6.08 -3.98 -21.88
CA THR A 115 5.53 -4.75 -23.00
C THR A 115 4.34 -4.04 -23.64
N THR A 116 3.34 -3.70 -22.83
CA THR A 116 2.06 -3.11 -23.25
C THR A 116 2.13 -1.61 -23.41
N GLN A 117 3.17 -0.96 -22.86
CA GLN A 117 3.30 0.49 -22.81
C GLN A 117 2.15 1.20 -22.07
N ILE A 118 1.35 0.44 -21.29
CA ILE A 118 0.27 0.98 -20.47
C ILE A 118 0.89 1.58 -19.21
N GLU A 119 0.52 2.83 -18.91
CA GLU A 119 0.91 3.51 -17.69
C GLU A 119 0.06 3.03 -16.50
N SER A 120 0.69 2.90 -15.34
CA SER A 120 0.00 2.56 -14.10
C SER A 120 0.69 3.19 -12.90
N LEU A 121 -0.13 3.66 -11.95
CA LEU A 121 0.32 4.21 -10.68
C LEU A 121 0.49 3.09 -9.64
N TRP A 122 1.63 3.11 -8.94
CA TRP A 122 1.94 2.19 -7.86
C TRP A 122 2.16 2.94 -6.55
N ASP A 123 1.33 2.65 -5.56
CA ASP A 123 1.46 3.21 -4.21
C ASP A 123 2.75 2.70 -3.55
N ILE A 124 3.55 3.61 -3.00
CA ILE A 124 4.71 3.29 -2.18
C ILE A 124 4.30 3.43 -0.71
N GLN A 125 4.07 2.30 -0.02
CA GLN A 125 3.57 2.27 1.35
C GLN A 125 4.58 1.66 2.33
N LEU A 126 4.88 2.39 3.40
CA LEU A 126 5.71 1.91 4.50
C LEU A 126 4.84 1.27 5.57
N LYS A 127 5.01 -0.03 5.82
CA LYS A 127 4.31 -0.78 6.88
C LYS A 127 5.23 -0.97 8.09
N GLY A 128 4.77 -0.56 9.27
CA GLY A 128 5.57 -0.40 10.49
C GLY A 128 6.09 1.03 10.71
N ALA A 129 5.56 1.99 9.94
CA ALA A 129 6.06 3.35 9.84
C ALA A 129 5.74 4.25 11.05
N GLY A 130 5.09 3.72 12.09
CA GLY A 130 4.76 4.46 13.30
C GLY A 130 3.25 4.60 13.51
N LEU A 131 2.91 5.36 14.56
CA LEU A 131 1.52 5.64 14.92
C LEU A 131 0.83 6.50 13.88
N THR A 132 -0.46 6.27 13.72
CA THR A 132 -1.39 7.02 12.87
C THR A 132 -2.66 7.28 13.68
N PRO A 133 -3.56 8.17 13.20
CA PRO A 133 -4.89 8.32 13.81
C PRO A 133 -5.70 7.01 13.85
N TYR A 134 -5.32 6.00 13.07
CA TYR A 134 -6.01 4.72 12.95
C TYR A 134 -5.34 3.59 13.75
N SER A 135 -4.29 3.88 14.52
CA SER A 135 -3.55 2.86 15.30
C SER A 135 -4.38 2.23 16.41
N ARG A 136 -5.49 2.86 16.81
CA ARG A 136 -6.32 2.45 17.95
C ARG A 136 -5.44 2.30 19.21
N PHE A 137 -5.30 1.09 19.72
CA PHE A 137 -4.48 0.77 20.90
C PHE A 137 -3.10 0.17 20.55
N ALA A 138 -2.77 0.03 19.26
CA ALA A 138 -1.51 -0.55 18.81
C ALA A 138 -0.38 0.49 18.75
N ASP A 139 0.86 0.03 18.72
CA ASP A 139 2.08 0.86 18.73
C ASP A 139 2.49 1.42 17.35
N GLY A 140 1.75 1.10 16.29
CA GLY A 140 2.09 1.54 14.93
C GLY A 140 3.32 0.86 14.32
N ARG A 141 3.87 -0.19 14.97
CA ARG A 141 5.11 -0.87 14.53
C ARG A 141 4.87 -2.25 13.93
N ALA A 142 5.80 -2.66 13.09
CA ALA A 142 5.96 -4.05 12.64
C ALA A 142 7.27 -4.61 13.21
N VAL A 143 7.30 -5.92 13.42
CA VAL A 143 8.48 -6.63 13.91
C VAL A 143 9.16 -7.37 12.76
N LEU A 144 10.48 -7.52 12.86
CA LEU A 144 11.31 -8.11 11.81
C LEU A 144 10.77 -9.48 11.31
N ARG A 145 10.41 -10.37 12.24
CA ARG A 145 9.76 -11.66 11.96
C ARG A 145 8.58 -11.55 11.00
N SER A 146 7.65 -10.63 11.29
CA SER A 146 6.42 -10.48 10.50
C SER A 146 6.70 -9.87 9.13
N SER A 147 7.64 -8.91 9.08
CA SER A 147 8.02 -8.23 7.85
C SER A 147 8.78 -9.14 6.88
N ILE A 148 9.64 -10.04 7.38
CA ILE A 148 10.30 -11.08 6.57
C ILE A 148 9.27 -12.02 5.95
N ARG A 149 8.29 -12.48 6.73
CA ARG A 149 7.24 -13.39 6.24
C ARG A 149 6.40 -12.74 5.14
N GLU A 150 6.00 -11.49 5.32
CA GLU A 150 5.24 -10.75 4.30
C GLU A 150 6.08 -10.51 3.06
N TYR A 151 7.35 -10.10 3.20
CA TYR A 151 8.28 -9.93 2.08
C TYR A 151 8.38 -11.20 1.22
N LEU A 152 8.69 -12.33 1.86
CA LEU A 152 8.87 -13.61 1.17
C LEU A 152 7.56 -14.11 0.56
N CYS A 153 6.44 -13.99 1.28
CA CYS A 153 5.14 -14.44 0.79
C CYS A 153 4.67 -13.60 -0.41
N SER A 154 4.82 -12.27 -0.36
CA SER A 154 4.50 -11.39 -1.48
C SER A 154 5.25 -11.79 -2.75
N GLU A 155 6.56 -11.97 -2.67
CA GLU A 155 7.36 -12.29 -3.85
C GLU A 155 7.20 -13.75 -4.30
N ALA A 156 6.96 -14.69 -3.39
CA ALA A 156 6.61 -16.07 -3.74
C ALA A 156 5.28 -16.14 -4.50
N MET A 157 4.25 -15.44 -4.03
CA MET A 157 2.94 -15.39 -4.70
C MET A 157 3.05 -14.77 -6.09
N HIS A 158 3.84 -13.70 -6.23
CA HIS A 158 4.13 -13.10 -7.53
C HIS A 158 4.87 -14.08 -8.45
N GLY A 159 5.89 -14.78 -7.95
CA GLY A 159 6.64 -15.80 -8.69
C GLY A 159 5.77 -16.99 -9.15
N LEU A 160 4.70 -17.30 -8.41
CA LEU A 160 3.69 -18.29 -8.79
C LEU A 160 2.63 -17.74 -9.78
N GLY A 161 2.76 -16.49 -10.23
CA GLY A 161 1.78 -15.84 -11.11
C GLY A 161 0.44 -15.54 -10.42
N ILE A 162 0.43 -15.46 -9.09
CA ILE A 162 -0.76 -15.14 -8.29
C ILE A 162 -0.77 -13.63 -7.99
N PRO A 163 -1.87 -12.90 -8.28
CA PRO A 163 -1.97 -11.48 -7.95
C PRO A 163 -1.72 -11.22 -6.46
N THR A 164 -0.87 -10.26 -6.17
CA THR A 164 -0.43 -9.95 -4.80
C THR A 164 0.17 -8.55 -4.74
N THR A 165 0.21 -7.95 -3.55
CA THR A 165 1.07 -6.79 -3.30
C THR A 165 2.53 -7.19 -3.37
N ARG A 166 3.39 -6.30 -3.82
CA ARG A 166 4.83 -6.54 -3.99
C ARG A 166 5.63 -5.96 -2.84
N ALA A 167 6.82 -6.52 -2.62
CA ALA A 167 7.74 -6.07 -1.57
C ALA A 167 8.99 -5.45 -2.20
N LEU A 168 9.17 -4.15 -2.00
CA LEU A 168 10.28 -3.38 -2.60
C LEU A 168 11.54 -3.46 -1.75
N CYS A 169 11.46 -3.18 -0.45
CA CYS A 169 12.59 -3.29 0.46
C CYS A 169 12.16 -3.59 1.90
N LEU A 170 13.12 -4.06 2.69
CA LEU A 170 12.95 -4.39 4.10
C LEU A 170 14.06 -3.75 4.93
N VAL A 171 13.67 -3.02 5.97
CA VAL A 171 14.57 -2.36 6.93
C VAL A 171 14.32 -2.93 8.32
N THR A 172 15.39 -3.17 9.08
CA THR A 172 15.34 -3.50 10.52
C THR A 172 15.97 -2.38 11.34
N SER A 173 15.80 -2.43 12.66
CA SER A 173 16.38 -1.44 13.56
C SER A 173 16.68 -2.02 14.95
N ASP A 174 17.20 -1.16 15.83
CA ASP A 174 17.36 -1.44 17.26
C ASP A 174 16.15 -0.97 18.08
N THR A 175 15.11 -0.44 17.41
CA THR A 175 13.84 -0.06 18.05
C THR A 175 13.20 -1.29 18.68
N ASN A 176 13.05 -1.28 20.00
CA ASN A 176 12.37 -2.35 20.72
C ASN A 176 10.85 -2.28 20.52
N VAL A 177 10.26 -3.40 20.11
CA VAL A 177 8.81 -3.54 19.91
C VAL A 177 8.32 -4.70 20.76
N GLN A 178 7.38 -4.42 21.67
CA GLN A 178 6.83 -5.44 22.57
C GLN A 178 5.75 -6.27 21.86
N ARG A 179 5.95 -7.58 21.77
CA ARG A 179 4.93 -8.57 21.39
C ARG A 179 4.85 -9.64 22.49
N GLU A 180 4.85 -10.92 22.13
CA GLU A 180 5.04 -12.00 23.11
C GLU A 180 6.42 -11.92 23.78
N SER A 181 7.41 -11.38 23.06
CA SER A 181 8.74 -10.99 23.55
C SER A 181 9.11 -9.61 22.98
N ILE A 182 10.20 -9.02 23.47
CA ILE A 182 10.81 -7.86 22.81
C ILE A 182 11.40 -8.34 21.48
N GLU A 183 11.05 -7.66 20.40
CA GLU A 183 11.55 -7.94 19.05
C GLU A 183 12.07 -6.65 18.40
N SER A 184 12.94 -6.79 17.40
CA SER A 184 13.40 -5.68 16.58
C SER A 184 12.28 -5.11 15.71
N GLY A 185 12.09 -3.81 15.78
CA GLY A 185 11.27 -3.04 14.87
C GLY A 185 11.77 -3.15 13.43
N ALA A 186 10.83 -3.17 12.49
CA ALA A 186 11.12 -3.24 11.07
C ALA A 186 10.09 -2.46 10.26
N ILE A 187 10.51 -1.98 9.09
CA ILE A 187 9.63 -1.40 8.08
C ILE A 187 9.75 -2.18 6.78
N LEU A 188 8.59 -2.56 6.25
CA LEU A 188 8.45 -3.14 4.92
C LEU A 188 7.92 -2.06 3.97
N CYS A 189 8.64 -1.80 2.88
CA CYS A 189 8.09 -1.01 1.78
C CYS A 189 7.24 -1.93 0.88
N ARG A 190 5.93 -1.88 1.10
CA ARG A 190 4.91 -2.58 0.32
C ARG A 190 4.46 -1.71 -0.84
N VAL A 191 4.29 -2.33 -2.00
CA VAL A 191 3.97 -1.63 -3.24
C VAL A 191 2.81 -2.33 -3.96
N ALA A 192 1.82 -1.57 -4.39
CA ALA A 192 0.63 -2.10 -5.04
C ALA A 192 0.02 -1.06 -5.99
N LYS A 193 -0.82 -1.49 -6.93
CA LYS A 193 -1.53 -0.55 -7.82
C LYS A 193 -2.55 0.31 -7.08
N ASN A 194 -3.05 -0.15 -5.94
CA ASN A 194 -3.80 0.61 -4.93
C ASN A 194 -3.79 -0.17 -3.60
N HIS A 195 -4.20 0.48 -2.51
CA HIS A 195 -4.50 -0.14 -1.20
C HIS A 195 -5.98 0.01 -0.79
N ILE A 196 -6.87 0.14 -1.78
CA ILE A 196 -8.32 0.23 -1.57
C ILE A 196 -8.85 -1.18 -1.28
N ARG A 197 -9.74 -1.30 -0.29
CA ARG A 197 -10.29 -2.57 0.20
C ARG A 197 -11.81 -2.58 0.04
N PHE A 198 -12.45 -3.74 0.23
CA PHE A 198 -13.92 -3.77 0.39
C PHE A 198 -14.33 -2.92 1.60
N GLY A 199 -13.57 -3.03 2.69
CA GLY A 199 -13.69 -2.22 3.90
C GLY A 199 -13.63 -0.70 3.67
N SER A 200 -12.96 -0.23 2.62
CA SER A 200 -12.94 1.20 2.25
C SER A 200 -14.31 1.66 1.74
N LEU A 201 -15.01 0.82 0.97
CA LEU A 201 -16.37 1.09 0.50
C LEU A 201 -17.38 0.95 1.65
N GLU A 202 -17.24 -0.10 2.46
CA GLU A 202 -18.10 -0.33 3.62
C GLU A 202 -18.05 0.84 4.61
N HIS A 203 -16.88 1.46 4.80
CA HIS A 203 -16.72 2.63 5.66
C HIS A 203 -17.72 3.74 5.31
N PHE A 204 -17.77 4.17 4.04
CA PHE A 204 -18.65 5.24 3.59
C PHE A 204 -20.11 4.81 3.48
N TYR A 205 -20.36 3.53 3.17
CA TYR A 205 -21.71 2.98 3.17
C TYR A 205 -22.34 3.04 4.58
N TYR A 206 -21.67 2.46 5.59
CA TYR A 206 -22.21 2.38 6.95
C TYR A 206 -22.19 3.73 7.69
N SER A 207 -21.30 4.65 7.32
CA SER A 207 -21.31 6.04 7.82
C SER A 207 -22.30 6.95 7.08
N LYS A 208 -23.06 6.42 6.11
CA LYS A 208 -24.09 7.15 5.35
C LYS A 208 -23.53 8.34 4.56
N GLN A 209 -22.38 8.16 3.92
CA GLN A 209 -21.70 9.16 3.09
C GLN A 209 -21.71 8.71 1.61
N PRO A 210 -22.86 8.79 0.91
CA PRO A 210 -22.99 8.26 -0.45
C PRO A 210 -22.09 8.98 -1.46
N ASP A 211 -21.87 10.29 -1.31
CA ASP A 211 -21.02 11.07 -2.22
C ASP A 211 -19.55 10.63 -2.13
N ALA A 212 -19.05 10.38 -0.91
CA ALA A 212 -17.71 9.85 -0.69
C ALA A 212 -17.56 8.42 -1.22
N LEU A 213 -18.59 7.58 -1.05
CA LEU A 213 -18.62 6.23 -1.61
C LEU A 213 -18.54 6.26 -3.15
N ILE A 214 -19.36 7.10 -3.80
CA ILE A 214 -19.37 7.24 -5.27
C ILE A 214 -18.01 7.78 -5.74
N ALA A 215 -17.47 8.80 -5.07
CA ALA A 215 -16.16 9.35 -5.41
C ALA A 215 -15.03 8.30 -5.31
N LEU A 216 -15.07 7.41 -4.31
CA LEU A 216 -14.09 6.34 -4.18
C LEU A 216 -14.20 5.29 -5.30
N ILE A 217 -15.42 4.94 -5.70
CA ILE A 217 -15.66 4.05 -6.84
C ILE A 217 -15.20 4.71 -8.15
N ASP A 218 -15.55 5.97 -8.37
CA ASP A 218 -15.15 6.73 -9.55
C ASP A 218 -13.64 6.91 -9.64
N TYR A 219 -12.98 7.19 -8.51
CA TYR A 219 -11.52 7.22 -8.44
C TYR A 219 -10.92 5.87 -8.84
N SER A 220 -11.45 4.77 -8.31
CA SER A 220 -10.99 3.41 -8.62
C SER A 220 -11.17 3.05 -10.10
N ILE A 221 -12.32 3.41 -10.68
CA ILE A 221 -12.59 3.22 -12.11
C ILE A 221 -11.62 4.06 -12.94
N ASN A 222 -11.49 5.36 -12.65
CA ASN A 222 -10.62 6.25 -13.40
C ASN A 222 -9.15 5.81 -13.35
N ARG A 223 -8.69 5.31 -12.20
CA ARG A 223 -7.30 4.87 -12.00
C ARG A 223 -6.98 3.53 -12.68
N HIS A 224 -7.93 2.61 -12.74
CA HIS A 224 -7.65 1.23 -13.17
C HIS A 224 -8.29 0.84 -14.49
N PHE A 225 -9.39 1.49 -14.86
CA PHE A 225 -10.20 1.22 -16.03
C PHE A 225 -10.71 2.55 -16.64
N PRO A 226 -9.80 3.49 -16.99
CA PRO A 226 -10.19 4.82 -17.49
C PRO A 226 -11.11 4.75 -18.71
N GLU A 227 -11.02 3.68 -19.50
CA GLU A 227 -11.88 3.42 -20.65
C GLU A 227 -13.36 3.17 -20.28
N TRP A 228 -13.67 2.88 -19.01
CA TRP A 228 -15.04 2.69 -18.54
C TRP A 228 -15.73 3.99 -18.13
N ASN A 229 -15.00 5.10 -17.95
CA ASN A 229 -15.56 6.35 -17.42
C ASN A 229 -16.79 6.86 -18.18
N ASN A 230 -16.82 6.66 -19.50
CA ASN A 230 -17.89 7.14 -20.37
C ASN A 230 -18.99 6.09 -20.62
N LEU A 231 -18.90 4.92 -20.00
CA LEU A 231 -19.87 3.83 -20.16
C LEU A 231 -21.01 3.97 -19.15
N LYS A 232 -22.25 3.77 -19.61
CA LYS A 232 -23.45 3.86 -18.75
C LYS A 232 -23.49 2.78 -17.66
N ASP A 233 -22.87 1.63 -17.92
CA ASP A 233 -22.80 0.46 -17.05
C ASP A 233 -21.50 0.39 -16.22
N LYS A 234 -20.74 1.50 -16.08
CA LYS A 234 -19.42 1.51 -15.43
C LYS A 234 -19.39 0.91 -14.02
N TYR A 235 -20.44 1.12 -13.22
CA TYR A 235 -20.52 0.59 -11.86
C TYR A 235 -20.80 -0.91 -11.84
N GLU A 236 -21.67 -1.40 -12.72
CA GLU A 236 -21.94 -2.83 -12.89
C GLU A 236 -20.68 -3.56 -13.38
N ARG A 237 -19.93 -2.96 -14.32
CA ARG A 237 -18.63 -3.47 -14.77
C ARG A 237 -17.62 -3.52 -13.64
N PHE A 238 -17.51 -2.47 -12.84
CA PHE A 238 -16.61 -2.41 -11.69
C PHE A 238 -16.91 -3.54 -10.69
N PHE A 239 -18.18 -3.72 -10.34
CA PHE A 239 -18.61 -4.78 -9.43
C PHE A 239 -18.38 -6.19 -10.02
N THR A 240 -18.80 -6.42 -11.26
CA THR A 240 -18.62 -7.70 -11.96
C THR A 240 -17.13 -8.06 -12.08
N ASN A 241 -16.29 -7.12 -12.47
CA ASN A 241 -14.85 -7.35 -12.54
C ASN A 241 -14.24 -7.64 -11.18
N THR A 242 -14.70 -6.97 -10.11
CA THR A 242 -14.27 -7.25 -8.74
C THR A 242 -14.60 -8.69 -8.33
N ILE A 243 -15.81 -9.17 -8.64
CA ILE A 243 -16.22 -10.57 -8.42
C ILE A 243 -15.29 -11.53 -9.18
N LEU A 244 -15.10 -11.30 -10.47
CA LEU A 244 -14.29 -12.19 -11.33
C LEU A 244 -12.82 -12.24 -10.89
N LYS A 245 -12.23 -11.09 -10.54
CA LYS A 245 -10.85 -11.01 -10.04
C LYS A 245 -10.70 -11.73 -8.70
N THR A 246 -11.67 -11.58 -7.80
CA THR A 246 -11.67 -12.26 -6.50
C THR A 246 -11.83 -13.77 -6.68
N ALA A 247 -12.79 -14.22 -7.51
CA ALA A 247 -12.99 -15.64 -7.79
C ALA A 247 -11.71 -16.28 -8.39
N SER A 248 -11.07 -15.60 -9.34
CA SER A 248 -9.79 -16.06 -9.92
C SER A 248 -8.67 -16.12 -8.89
N LEU A 249 -8.58 -15.13 -7.99
CA LEU A 249 -7.59 -15.10 -6.91
C LEU A 249 -7.77 -16.29 -5.96
N ILE A 250 -9.00 -16.52 -5.48
CA ILE A 250 -9.30 -17.64 -4.59
C ILE A 250 -9.00 -18.98 -5.29
N ALA A 251 -9.41 -19.16 -6.55
CA ALA A 251 -9.11 -20.38 -7.30
C ALA A 251 -7.59 -20.66 -7.36
N LYS A 252 -6.77 -19.62 -7.59
CA LYS A 252 -5.32 -19.73 -7.56
C LYS A 252 -4.79 -20.11 -6.18
N TRP A 253 -5.30 -19.51 -5.11
CA TRP A 253 -4.91 -19.89 -3.74
C TRP A 253 -5.20 -21.35 -3.44
N GLN A 254 -6.39 -21.83 -3.80
CA GLN A 254 -6.77 -23.23 -3.61
C GLN A 254 -5.84 -24.17 -4.39
N SER A 255 -5.43 -23.80 -5.61
CA SER A 255 -4.57 -24.64 -6.45
C SER A 255 -3.16 -24.87 -5.89
N VAL A 256 -2.67 -23.98 -5.03
CA VAL A 256 -1.33 -24.07 -4.42
C VAL A 256 -1.38 -24.34 -2.91
N GLY A 257 -2.58 -24.57 -2.35
CA GLY A 257 -2.77 -24.79 -0.91
C GLY A 257 -2.41 -23.57 -0.05
N PHE A 258 -2.59 -22.35 -0.57
CA PHE A 258 -2.32 -21.13 0.19
C PHE A 258 -3.47 -20.82 1.17
N CYS A 259 -3.14 -20.74 2.46
CA CYS A 259 -4.07 -20.34 3.51
C CYS A 259 -3.77 -18.92 3.99
N HIS A 260 -4.61 -17.94 3.63
CA HIS A 260 -4.43 -16.54 4.04
C HIS A 260 -4.57 -16.33 5.56
N GLY A 261 -5.52 -17.02 6.19
CA GLY A 261 -5.74 -17.00 7.65
C GLY A 261 -6.65 -15.86 8.15
N VAL A 262 -6.74 -14.72 7.46
CA VAL A 262 -7.56 -13.56 7.91
C VAL A 262 -8.32 -12.90 6.75
N LEU A 263 -9.38 -13.55 6.26
CA LEU A 263 -10.23 -13.04 5.17
C LEU A 263 -11.36 -12.14 5.68
N ASN A 264 -10.97 -11.11 6.42
CA ASN A 264 -11.86 -10.01 6.77
C ASN A 264 -12.02 -9.08 5.56
N THR A 265 -13.09 -8.28 5.51
CA THR A 265 -13.36 -7.40 4.35
C THR A 265 -12.38 -6.22 4.24
N ASP A 266 -11.61 -5.94 5.29
CA ASP A 266 -10.52 -4.96 5.29
C ASP A 266 -9.17 -5.47 4.73
N ASN A 267 -9.07 -6.76 4.39
CA ASN A 267 -7.89 -7.39 3.78
C ASN A 267 -8.14 -7.80 2.32
#